data_AF-A0A382JX61-F1
#
_entry.id   AF-A0A382JX61-F1
#
_cell.length_a   1.000
_cell.length_b   1.000
_cell.length_c   1.000
_cell.angle_alpha   90.00
_cell.angle_beta   90.00
_cell.angle_gamma   90.00
#
_symmetry.space_group_name_H-M   'P 1'
#
loop_
_entity.id
_entity.type
_entity.pdbx_description
1 polymer ?
#
loop_
_entity_poly.entity_id
_entity_poly.type
_entity_poly.pdbx_seq_one_letter_code
_entity_poly.pdbx_strand_id
1 'polypeptide(L)' 'MASQGVVAWACSAIVLISLFAYVVYEIIKRWRVGLRLTALDESLLDDDGVSVVTITDAPPGSQFVPQIPAVQITDENGL' A
#
# COMPACT_ATOMS: atom_id res chain seq x y z
N MET A 1 -2.48 34.92 37.93
CA MET A 1 -3.41 33.80 37.67
C MET A 1 -3.79 33.86 36.20
N ALA A 2 -3.54 32.81 35.41
CA ALA A 2 -4.01 32.78 34.02
C ALA A 2 -5.55 32.77 34.01
N SER A 3 -6.18 33.51 33.09
CA SER A 3 -7.64 33.50 32.99
C SER A 3 -8.11 32.12 32.52
N GLN A 4 -9.26 31.67 33.03
CA GLN A 4 -9.86 30.38 32.66
C GLN A 4 -10.02 30.24 31.14
N GLY A 5 -10.29 31.34 30.43
CA GLY A 5 -10.36 31.36 28.97
C GLY A 5 -9.04 31.05 28.27
N VAL A 6 -7.91 31.57 28.78
CA VAL A 6 -6.58 31.28 28.22
C VAL A 6 -6.22 29.81 28.39
N VAL A 7 -6.53 29.22 29.56
CA VAL A 7 -6.28 27.80 29.83
C VAL A 7 -7.12 26.91 28.91
N ALA A 8 -8.41 27.21 28.74
CA ALA A 8 -9.30 26.43 27.88
C ALA A 8 -8.87 26.46 26.40
N TRP A 9 -8.46 27.64 25.91
CA TRP A 9 -7.93 27.78 24.55
C TRP A 9 -6.63 27.00 24.36
N ALA A 10 -5.72 27.07 25.33
CA ALA A 10 -4.45 26.33 25.27
C ALA A 10 -4.67 24.81 25.23
N CYS A 11 -5.54 24.27 26.09
CA CYS A 11 -5.89 22.84 26.07
C CYS A 11 -6.48 22.41 24.72
N SER A 12 -7.40 23.22 24.17
CA SER A 12 -8.01 22.95 22.86
C SER A 12 -6.97 22.97 21.73
N ALA A 13 -6.07 23.96 21.75
CA ALA A 13 -5.00 24.09 20.76
C ALA A 13 -4.05 22.88 20.79
N ILE A 14 -3.67 22.40 21.98
CA ILE A 14 -2.79 21.23 22.11
C ILE A 14 -3.44 19.98 21.50
N VAL A 15 -4.73 19.75 21.77
CA VAL A 15 -5.45 18.61 21.22
C VAL A 15 -5.56 18.71 19.70
N LEU A 16 -5.91 19.88 19.17
CA LEU A 16 -6.03 20.06 17.72
C LEU A 16 -4.68 19.94 17.00
N ILE A 17 -3.62 20.53 17.56
CA ILE A 17 -2.27 20.45 16.98
C ILE A 17 -1.75 19.03 17.02
N SER A 18 -1.94 18.30 18.12
CA SER A 18 -1.50 16.90 18.22
C SER A 18 -2.26 16.00 17.25
N LEU A 19 -3.57 16.19 17.10
CA LEU A 19 -4.37 15.47 16.11
C LEU A 19 -3.89 15.80 14.69
N PHE A 20 -3.69 17.07 14.37
CA PHE A 20 -3.21 17.50 13.07
C PHE A 20 -1.83 16.93 12.76
N ALA A 21 -0.90 16.99 13.72
CA ALA A 21 0.43 16.42 13.59
C ALA A 21 0.39 14.91 13.35
N TYR A 22 -0.50 14.19 14.04
CA TYR A 22 -0.71 12.76 13.83
C TYR A 22 -1.20 12.44 12.41
N VAL A 23 -2.18 13.19 11.90
CA VAL A 23 -2.68 13.01 10.53
C VAL A 23 -1.59 13.28 9.51
N VAL A 24 -0.81 14.36 9.66
CA VAL A 24 0.32 14.67 8.78
C VAL A 24 1.37 13.56 8.83
N TYR A 25 1.68 13.04 10.01
CA TYR A 25 2.61 11.93 10.18
C TYR A 25 2.17 10.68 9.40
N GLU A 26 0.90 10.29 9.51
CA GLU A 26 0.35 9.14 8.77
C GLU A 26 0.37 9.35 7.25
N ILE A 27 0.10 10.58 6.77
CA ILE A 27 0.19 10.92 5.34
C ILE A 27 1.63 10.75 4.83
N ILE A 28 2.60 11.31 5.55
CA ILE A 28 4.02 11.21 5.18
C ILE A 28 4.47 9.75 5.21
N LYS A 29 4.08 8.99 6.24
CA LYS A 29 4.38 7.55 6.36
C LYS A 29 3.86 6.79 5.15
N ARG A 30 2.59 6.99 4.78
CA ARG A 30 1.98 6.33 3.62
C ARG A 30 2.64 6.73 2.30
N TRP A 31 2.99 8.00 2.14
CA TRP A 31 3.68 8.48 0.94
C TRP A 31 5.08 7.86 0.80
N ARG A 32 5.83 7.75 1.91
CA ARG A 32 7.16 7.10 1.93
C ARG A 32 7.09 5.64 1.50
N VAL A 33 6.09 4.90 1.98
CA VAL A 33 5.84 3.51 1.55
C VAL A 33 5.54 3.45 0.05
N GLY A 34 4.69 4.36 -0.46
CA GLY A 34 4.39 4.46 -1.89
C GLY A 34 5.63 4.68 -2.76
N LEU A 35 6.54 5.56 -2.35
CA LEU A 35 7.81 5.79 -3.06
C LEU A 35 8.68 4.53 -3.09
N ARG A 36 8.82 3.84 -1.96
CA ARG A 36 9.60 2.59 -1.89
C ARG A 36 8.99 1.47 -2.73
N LEU A 37 7.66 1.37 -2.78
CA LEU A 37 6.95 0.43 -3.66
C LEU A 37 7.26 0.72 -5.14
N THR A 38 7.24 2.00 -5.55
CA THR A 38 7.59 2.37 -6.94
C THR A 38 9.05 2.13 -7.29
N ALA A 39 9.93 2.09 -6.29
CA ALA A 39 11.34 1.78 -6.46
C ALA A 39 11.64 0.26 -6.42
N LEU A 40 10.61 -0.59 -6.25
CA LEU A 40 10.74 -2.04 -6.04
C LEU A 40 11.71 -2.39 -4.90
N ASP A 41 11.64 -1.63 -3.81
CA ASP A 41 12.50 -1.85 -2.65
C ASP A 41 12.10 -3.13 -1.89
N GLU A 42 12.91 -4.19 -2.01
CA GLU A 42 12.70 -5.49 -1.36
C GLU A 42 12.72 -5.41 0.17
N SER A 43 13.41 -4.42 0.76
CA SER A 43 13.45 -4.23 2.22
C SER A 43 12.08 -3.85 2.81
N LEU A 44 11.07 -3.56 1.99
CA LEU A 44 9.68 -3.41 2.43
C LEU A 44 9.05 -4.71 2.93
N LEU A 45 9.59 -5.87 2.53
CA LEU A 45 9.08 -7.17 2.96
C LEU A 45 9.30 -7.41 4.47
N ASP A 46 10.32 -6.76 5.04
CA ASP A 46 10.70 -6.86 6.44
C ASP A 46 10.28 -5.63 7.27
N ASP A 47 9.50 -4.70 6.70
CA ASP A 47 9.10 -3.46 7.37
C ASP A 47 7.86 -3.65 8.24
N ASP A 48 7.98 -3.42 9.56
CA ASP A 48 6.89 -3.53 10.56
C ASP A 48 5.65 -2.66 10.21
N GLY A 49 5.83 -1.61 9.41
CA GLY A 49 4.75 -0.71 9.00
C GLY A 49 3.90 -1.23 7.84
N VAL A 50 4.23 -2.38 7.24
CA VAL A 50 3.60 -2.92 6.04
C VAL A 50 3.16 -4.37 6.25
N SER A 51 1.91 -4.68 5.91
CA SER A 51 1.43 -6.06 5.89
C SER A 51 1.62 -6.65 4.49
N VAL A 52 2.43 -7.68 4.38
CA VAL A 52 2.60 -8.45 3.14
C VAL A 52 1.63 -9.63 3.16
N VAL A 53 0.87 -9.80 2.07
CA VAL A 53 -0.06 -10.93 1.90
C VAL A 53 0.36 -11.71 0.67
N THR A 54 0.70 -12.97 0.86
CA THR A 54 0.99 -13.88 -0.26
C THR A 54 -0.34 -14.41 -0.83
N ILE A 55 -0.65 -14.06 -2.08
CA ILE A 55 -1.80 -14.60 -2.80
C ILE A 55 -1.37 -15.90 -3.47
N THR A 56 -1.63 -17.04 -2.81
CA THR A 56 -1.29 -18.37 -3.33
C THR A 56 -2.41 -19.00 -4.17
N ASP A 57 -3.65 -18.60 -3.93
CA ASP A 57 -4.81 -19.09 -4.66
C ASP A 57 -5.32 -18.06 -5.67
N ALA A 58 -5.70 -18.56 -6.84
CA ALA A 58 -6.40 -17.75 -7.82
C ALA A 58 -7.82 -17.39 -7.31
N PRO A 59 -8.40 -16.24 -7.69
CA PRO A 59 -9.72 -15.83 -7.23
C PRO A 59 -10.79 -16.93 -7.37
N PRO A 60 -11.82 -16.98 -6.50
CA PRO A 60 -12.92 -17.92 -6.64
C PRO A 60 -13.53 -17.86 -8.05
N GLY A 61 -13.63 -19.01 -8.73
CA GLY A 61 -14.06 -19.08 -10.12
C GLY A 61 -12.93 -19.08 -11.16
N SER A 62 -11.68 -19.02 -10.72
CA SER A 62 -10.52 -19.27 -11.58
C SER A 62 -10.48 -20.74 -11.98
N GLN A 63 -10.23 -20.99 -13.27
CA GLN A 63 -10.19 -22.33 -13.86
C GLN A 63 -8.85 -22.48 -14.58
N PHE A 64 -8.13 -23.56 -14.30
CA PHE A 64 -6.97 -23.94 -15.11
C PHE A 64 -7.49 -24.32 -16.50
N VAL A 65 -7.31 -23.44 -17.48
CA VAL A 65 -7.59 -23.74 -18.88
C VAL A 65 -6.32 -24.38 -19.45
N PRO A 66 -6.33 -25.69 -19.78
CA PRO A 66 -5.23 -26.29 -20.52
C PRO A 66 -5.25 -25.73 -21.95
N GLN A 67 -4.63 -24.58 -22.16
CA GLN A 67 -4.40 -24.08 -23.52
C GLN A 67 -3.23 -24.85 -24.13
N ILE A 68 -3.50 -25.55 -25.22
CA ILE A 68 -2.46 -26.10 -26.08
C ILE A 68 -1.82 -24.88 -26.79
N PRO A 69 -0.50 -24.67 -26.68
CA PRO A 69 0.17 -23.59 -27.40
C PRO A 69 -0.10 -23.73 -28.90
N ALA A 70 -0.53 -22.64 -29.54
CA ALA A 70 -0.67 -22.65 -30.99
C ALA A 70 0.71 -22.79 -31.63
N VAL A 71 0.96 -23.94 -32.27
CA VAL A 71 2.15 -24.13 -33.10
C VAL A 71 1.85 -23.54 -34.46
N GLN A 72 2.68 -22.60 -34.90
CA GLN A 72 2.59 -22.05 -36.25
C GLN A 72 2.90 -23.18 -37.24
N ILE A 73 1.91 -23.55 -38.06
CA ILE A 73 2.12 -24.47 -39.17
C ILE A 73 2.76 -23.66 -40.29
N THR A 74 4.09 -23.75 -40.43
CA THR A 74 4.80 -23.26 -41.61
C THR A 74 4.54 -24.22 -42.77
N ASP A 75 4.14 -23.68 -43.91
CA ASP A 75 3.77 -24.38 -45.15
C ASP A 75 4.99 -25.00 -45.88
N GLU A 76 5.92 -25.59 -45.12
CA GLU A 76 7.08 -26.29 -45.66
C GLU A 76 6.91 -27.81 -45.63
N ASN A 77 5.84 -28.32 -45.00
CA ASN A 77 5.46 -29.75 -45.06
C ASN A 77 3.94 -29.95 -44.88
N GLY A 78 3.19 -30.03 -45.99
CA GLY A 78 2.05 -30.95 -46.09
C GLY A 78 0.74 -30.42 -46.67
N LEU A 79 0.67 -30.30 -48.01
CA LEU A 79 -0.18 -31.12 -48.91
C LEU A 79 0.17 -30.87 -50.38
#